data_AF-A0A0S4QSC0-F1
#
_entry.id   AF-A0A0S4QSC0-F1
#
_cell.length_a   1.000
_cell.length_b   1.000
_cell.length_c   1.000
_cell.angle_alpha   90.00
_cell.angle_beta   90.00
_cell.angle_gamma   90.00
#
_symmetry.space_group_name_H-M   'P 1'
#
loop_
_entity.id
_entity.type
_entity.pdbx_description
1 polymer ?
#
loop_
_entity_poly.entity_id
_entity_poly.type
_entity_poly.pdbx_seq_one_letter_code
_entity_poly.pdbx_strand_id
1 'polypeptide(L)'
;MFRNRGTRRVRDDNIQDDNIHGDQHDHLPAGQAPGRHAPAASGASGGSGAPGGPADLGDAALDAYSRVVTRVAAQVAPSVASLRVRTSRGAGAGSAIVFTADGFLLTSAHVVEGARSGVPVGTAEFTDGTERDLDLVGADPLSDLAVLRARGSTPAPAALGDAAALRVGQLVVAVGNPLGLTGSVTAGVVSALNRSLPTRSGSAVRVVDEVIQTDAALNPGNSGGALVTADGRVVGVNTAVAGIGLGLAVPVNATTRRILAALIRDGRVRRAYLGVASARVPLPSGLADRTGQRHGLRLAEVVRGSPAGRAGLFADDLVLSVAGTPVAGPGDLQRLLTEDTIGHPVELTVWRRGALVDVVAVPDELAIR
;
A
#
# COMPACT_ATOMS: atom_id res chain seq x y z
N MET A 1 -1.67 -51.24 11.69
CA MET A 1 -0.78 -52.43 11.65
C MET A 1 -0.48 -52.73 10.18
N PHE A 2 0.76 -53.13 9.86
CA PHE A 2 1.41 -53.22 8.52
C PHE A 2 1.91 -51.87 7.95
N ARG A 3 3.17 -51.42 8.08
CA ARG A 3 4.56 -51.94 7.90
C ARG A 3 5.07 -52.03 6.46
N ASN A 4 6.01 -51.10 6.15
CA ASN A 4 7.42 -51.32 5.67
C ASN A 4 7.58 -51.77 4.20
N ARG A 5 8.57 -51.38 3.35
CA ARG A 5 9.96 -50.87 3.37
C ARG A 5 10.19 -50.18 1.98
N GLY A 6 11.22 -49.40 1.64
CA GLY A 6 12.47 -48.98 2.25
C GLY A 6 13.42 -48.39 1.20
N THR A 7 14.16 -47.36 1.62
CA THR A 7 15.61 -47.09 1.40
C THR A 7 16.30 -47.24 0.03
N ARG A 8 16.99 -46.16 -0.39
CA ARG A 8 18.43 -46.21 -0.77
C ARG A 8 19.13 -44.85 -0.63
N ARG A 9 20.20 -44.82 0.17
CA ARG A 9 21.27 -43.79 0.23
C ARG A 9 22.43 -44.24 -0.68
N VAL A 10 23.13 -43.29 -1.29
CA VAL A 10 24.53 -43.38 -1.81
C VAL A 10 25.08 -41.95 -1.68
N ARG A 11 25.89 -41.64 -0.65
CA ARG A 11 27.36 -41.66 -0.53
C ARG A 11 28.08 -40.45 -1.15
N ASP A 12 28.89 -39.86 -0.27
CA ASP A 12 29.87 -38.81 -0.44
C ASP A 12 31.00 -39.22 -1.39
N ASP A 13 31.60 -38.23 -2.07
CA ASP A 13 33.01 -38.27 -2.45
C ASP A 13 33.61 -36.87 -2.29
N ASN A 14 34.77 -36.87 -1.64
CA ASN A 14 35.58 -35.77 -1.15
C ASN A 14 36.86 -35.76 -2.00
N ILE A 15 37.21 -34.64 -2.65
CA ILE A 15 38.51 -34.48 -3.33
C ILE A 15 39.06 -33.06 -3.04
N GLN A 16 40.11 -33.09 -2.21
CA GLN A 16 41.27 -32.20 -2.06
C GLN A 16 41.91 -31.81 -3.43
N ASP A 17 42.68 -30.75 -3.68
CA ASP A 17 43.74 -30.04 -2.96
C ASP A 17 44.16 -28.78 -3.80
N ASP A 18 45.08 -28.00 -3.24
CA ASP A 18 46.07 -27.09 -3.89
C ASP A 18 45.84 -25.56 -3.91
N ASN A 19 46.43 -24.94 -2.88
CA ASN A 19 47.14 -23.64 -2.89
C ASN A 19 48.29 -23.64 -3.92
N ILE A 20 48.66 -22.46 -4.47
CA ILE A 20 50.05 -21.93 -4.53
C ILE A 20 50.10 -20.48 -5.06
N HIS A 21 51.08 -19.77 -4.53
CA HIS A 21 51.55 -18.37 -4.60
C HIS A 21 51.55 -17.56 -5.91
N GLY A 22 51.60 -16.24 -5.73
CA GLY A 22 52.28 -15.31 -6.66
C GLY A 22 52.14 -13.83 -6.31
N ASP A 23 52.96 -13.34 -5.37
CA ASP A 23 53.34 -11.92 -5.21
C ASP A 23 53.94 -11.37 -6.52
N GLN A 24 53.84 -10.05 -6.77
CA GLN A 24 55.01 -9.20 -7.06
C GLN A 24 54.61 -7.71 -7.13
N HIS A 25 55.28 -6.94 -6.27
CA HIS A 25 55.44 -5.49 -6.31
C HIS A 25 56.31 -5.06 -7.50
N ASP A 26 56.08 -3.85 -8.03
CA ASP A 26 57.17 -3.09 -8.63
C ASP A 26 57.05 -1.58 -8.39
N HIS A 27 58.22 -0.94 -8.42
CA HIS A 27 58.60 0.24 -7.66
C HIS A 27 59.00 1.41 -8.61
N LEU A 28 59.08 2.64 -8.07
CA LEU A 28 60.05 3.73 -8.43
C LEU A 28 59.71 4.85 -9.48
N PRO A 29 60.35 6.06 -9.38
CA PRO A 29 59.63 7.33 -9.18
C PRO A 29 60.15 8.58 -9.96
N ALA A 30 59.63 9.76 -9.57
CA ALA A 30 60.24 11.11 -9.46
C ALA A 30 60.69 11.93 -10.70
N GLY A 31 60.25 13.20 -10.73
CA GLY A 31 60.82 14.27 -11.56
C GLY A 31 60.38 15.68 -11.10
N GLN A 32 61.35 16.51 -10.70
CA GLN A 32 61.20 17.88 -10.18
C GLN A 32 61.51 18.93 -11.28
N ALA A 33 60.91 20.13 -11.16
CA ALA A 33 60.97 21.30 -12.06
C ALA A 33 62.35 22.04 -12.11
N PRO A 34 62.57 23.16 -12.84
CA PRO A 34 61.99 24.51 -12.54
C PRO A 34 61.89 25.56 -13.70
N GLY A 35 61.30 26.76 -13.45
CA GLY A 35 61.77 28.00 -14.11
C GLY A 35 60.79 29.14 -14.48
N ARG A 36 60.47 30.02 -13.51
CA ARG A 36 60.42 31.52 -13.50
C ARG A 36 59.85 32.35 -14.69
N HIS A 37 58.94 33.29 -14.38
CA HIS A 37 59.11 34.77 -14.57
C HIS A 37 57.91 35.58 -13.98
N ALA A 38 58.21 36.74 -13.38
CA ALA A 38 57.28 37.83 -13.01
C ALA A 38 57.83 39.15 -13.65
N PRO A 39 57.04 40.24 -13.79
CA PRO A 39 56.94 41.23 -12.69
C PRO A 39 55.64 42.10 -12.58
N ALA A 40 55.38 42.55 -11.34
CA ALA A 40 54.99 43.89 -10.79
C ALA A 40 53.86 44.82 -11.31
N ALA A 41 53.02 45.24 -10.33
CA ALA A 41 52.48 46.60 -9.99
C ALA A 41 51.49 47.30 -10.96
N SER A 42 50.41 48.03 -10.58
CA SER A 42 50.01 48.78 -9.37
C SER A 42 48.54 49.25 -9.47
N GLY A 43 47.87 49.55 -8.33
CA GLY A 43 46.94 50.69 -8.19
C GLY A 43 45.42 50.46 -8.08
N ALA A 44 44.84 51.07 -7.02
CA ALA A 44 43.46 51.56 -6.83
C ALA A 44 42.40 50.70 -6.08
N SER A 45 42.34 50.99 -4.79
CA SER A 45 41.19 51.11 -3.86
C SER A 45 39.73 50.94 -4.33
N GLY A 46 38.95 50.23 -3.50
CA GLY A 46 37.60 50.63 -3.10
C GLY A 46 36.48 49.63 -3.42
N GLY A 47 35.84 49.08 -2.39
CA GLY A 47 34.54 48.40 -2.54
C GLY A 47 34.35 47.19 -1.65
N SER A 48 33.89 47.44 -0.42
CA SER A 48 33.33 46.45 0.49
C SER A 48 32.20 45.63 -0.15
N GLY A 49 32.35 44.32 -0.17
CA GLY A 49 31.29 43.38 -0.54
C GLY A 49 31.79 41.96 -0.28
N ALA A 50 31.72 41.51 0.97
CA ALA A 50 31.94 40.12 1.29
C ALA A 50 30.95 39.26 0.47
N PRO A 51 31.37 38.22 -0.26
CA PRO A 51 30.43 37.25 -0.79
C PRO A 51 29.78 36.55 0.40
N GLY A 52 28.45 36.50 0.41
CA GLY A 52 27.65 35.79 1.40
C GLY A 52 28.16 34.36 1.63
N GLY A 53 28.06 33.92 2.88
CA GLY A 53 28.53 32.61 3.32
C GLY A 53 27.83 31.42 2.64
N PRO A 54 28.24 30.18 2.97
CA PRO A 54 27.92 28.96 2.22
C PRO A 54 26.44 28.53 2.20
N ALA A 55 25.52 29.33 2.73
CA ALA A 55 24.12 28.96 2.93
C ALA A 55 23.27 29.04 1.65
N ASP A 56 23.69 29.81 0.64
CA ASP A 56 22.86 30.10 -0.54
C ASP A 56 23.19 29.23 -1.79
N LEU A 57 24.19 28.35 -1.67
CA LEU A 57 24.58 27.45 -2.77
C LEU A 57 23.75 26.15 -2.79
N GLY A 58 23.05 25.81 -1.71
CA GLY A 58 22.32 24.55 -1.55
C GLY A 58 21.05 24.45 -2.40
N ASP A 59 20.19 25.46 -2.36
CA ASP A 59 18.93 25.47 -3.11
C ASP A 59 19.11 25.84 -4.59
N ALA A 60 20.15 26.64 -4.89
CA ALA A 60 20.50 27.02 -6.26
C ALA A 60 21.08 25.84 -7.09
N ALA A 61 21.63 24.82 -6.42
CA ALA A 61 22.22 23.64 -7.06
C ALA A 61 21.23 22.51 -7.36
N LEU A 62 20.05 22.50 -6.73
CA LEU A 62 19.04 21.47 -6.96
C LEU A 62 18.27 21.74 -8.26
N ASP A 63 18.08 20.72 -9.09
CA ASP A 63 17.19 20.83 -10.25
C ASP A 63 15.72 20.89 -9.82
N ALA A 64 14.82 21.12 -10.78
CA ALA A 64 13.39 21.25 -10.49
C ALA A 64 12.80 19.98 -9.83
N TYR A 65 13.27 18.80 -10.26
CA TYR A 65 12.87 17.52 -9.69
C TYR A 65 13.30 17.41 -8.22
N SER A 66 14.58 17.65 -7.94
CA SER A 66 15.17 17.54 -6.61
C SER A 66 14.55 18.54 -5.64
N ARG A 67 14.23 19.76 -6.10
CA ARG A 67 13.47 20.74 -5.29
C ARG A 67 12.07 20.27 -4.90
N VAL A 68 11.38 19.57 -5.80
CA VAL A 68 10.06 19.01 -5.48
C VAL A 68 10.20 17.90 -4.44
N VAL A 69 11.12 16.96 -4.67
CA VAL A 69 11.31 15.80 -3.77
C VAL A 69 11.75 16.24 -2.37
N THR A 70 12.74 17.12 -2.27
CA THR A 70 13.23 17.64 -0.97
C THR A 70 12.18 18.44 -0.21
N ARG A 71 11.40 19.29 -0.90
CA ARG A 71 10.28 20.01 -0.29
C ARG A 71 9.21 19.06 0.23
N VAL A 72 8.80 18.07 -0.55
CA VAL A 72 7.80 17.08 -0.13
C VAL A 72 8.30 16.27 1.06
N ALA A 73 9.57 15.85 1.04
CA ALA A 73 10.20 15.16 2.15
C ALA A 73 10.18 16.01 3.43
N ALA A 74 10.66 17.26 3.37
CA ALA A 74 10.69 18.16 4.52
C ALA A 74 9.29 18.45 5.08
N GLN A 75 8.28 18.54 4.20
CA GLN A 75 6.90 18.78 4.60
C GLN A 75 6.24 17.57 5.27
N VAL A 76 6.48 16.34 4.77
CA VAL A 76 5.71 15.15 5.17
C VAL A 76 6.45 14.25 6.15
N ALA A 77 7.78 14.18 6.11
CA ALA A 77 8.57 13.31 6.99
C ALA A 77 8.27 13.50 8.49
N PRO A 78 8.03 14.71 9.02
CA PRO A 78 7.65 14.88 10.43
C PRO A 78 6.37 14.15 10.83
N SER A 79 5.44 13.96 9.89
CA SER A 79 4.17 13.25 10.11
C SER A 79 4.30 11.73 9.90
N VAL A 80 5.47 11.21 9.51
CA VAL A 80 5.70 9.79 9.24
C VAL A 80 6.60 9.17 10.31
N ALA A 81 6.01 8.34 11.17
CA ALA A 81 6.69 7.68 12.27
C ALA A 81 7.30 6.33 11.84
N SER A 82 8.40 5.94 12.48
CA SER A 82 8.88 4.56 12.49
C SER A 82 8.05 3.74 13.46
N LEU A 83 7.47 2.64 13.00
CA LEU A 83 6.70 1.73 13.84
C LEU A 83 7.54 0.54 14.30
N ARG A 84 7.46 0.26 15.61
CA ARG A 84 7.92 -1.00 16.20
C ARG A 84 6.76 -1.66 16.91
N VAL A 85 6.24 -2.74 16.35
CA VAL A 85 5.04 -3.43 16.84
C VAL A 85 5.45 -4.73 17.51
N ARG A 86 4.87 -5.05 18.67
CA ARG A 86 5.00 -6.36 19.31
C ARG A 86 3.76 -7.19 18.97
N THR A 87 3.96 -8.27 18.24
CA THR A 87 2.89 -9.18 17.82
C THR A 87 3.07 -10.53 18.50
N SER A 88 2.03 -11.37 18.50
CA SER A 88 2.16 -12.76 18.96
C SER A 88 3.12 -13.61 18.11
N ARG A 89 3.54 -13.12 16.94
CA ARG A 89 4.49 -13.78 16.03
C ARG A 89 5.92 -13.22 16.12
N GLY A 90 6.17 -12.22 16.97
CA GLY A 90 7.46 -11.54 17.10
C GLY A 90 7.34 -10.02 16.96
N ALA A 91 8.46 -9.34 16.72
CA ALA A 91 8.49 -7.90 16.45
C ALA A 91 8.18 -7.62 14.96
N GLY A 92 7.21 -6.76 14.69
CA GLY A 92 6.95 -6.18 13.37
C GLY A 92 7.54 -4.76 13.29
N ALA A 93 7.92 -4.34 12.09
CA ALA A 93 8.42 -2.98 11.86
C ALA A 93 7.82 -2.42 10.57
N GLY A 94 7.59 -1.11 10.54
CA GLY A 94 7.01 -0.42 9.40
C GLY A 94 7.03 1.09 9.60
N SER A 95 6.15 1.77 8.88
CA SER A 95 5.92 3.21 8.99
C SER A 95 4.46 3.50 9.30
N ALA A 96 4.16 4.69 9.82
CA ALA A 96 2.78 5.16 9.96
C ALA A 96 2.68 6.66 9.77
N ILE A 97 1.54 7.10 9.26
CA ILE A 97 1.27 8.49 8.90
C ILE A 97 0.30 9.07 9.93
N VAL A 98 0.70 10.11 10.65
CA VAL A 98 -0.25 10.93 11.43
C VAL A 98 -1.18 11.62 10.45
N PHE A 99 -2.48 11.36 10.53
CA PHE A 99 -3.47 11.90 9.58
C PHE A 99 -4.57 12.73 10.25
N THR A 100 -4.57 12.82 11.57
CA THR A 100 -5.48 13.67 12.35
C THR A 100 -4.73 14.40 13.47
N ALA A 101 -5.29 15.53 13.93
CA ALA A 101 -4.68 16.33 14.99
C ALA A 101 -4.81 15.71 16.40
N ASP A 102 -5.75 14.79 16.59
CA ASP A 102 -5.99 14.05 17.84
C ASP A 102 -5.17 12.75 17.95
N GLY A 103 -4.18 12.58 17.06
CA GLY A 103 -3.15 11.56 17.19
C GLY A 103 -3.50 10.19 16.61
N PHE A 104 -4.41 10.12 15.62
CA PHE A 104 -4.58 8.90 14.83
C PHE A 104 -3.50 8.76 13.76
N LEU A 105 -2.99 7.55 13.64
CA LEU A 105 -1.99 7.16 12.65
C LEU A 105 -2.55 6.10 11.72
N LEU A 106 -2.22 6.22 10.45
CA LEU A 106 -2.56 5.29 9.38
C LEU A 106 -1.34 4.43 9.04
N THR A 107 -1.52 3.12 8.98
CA THR A 107 -0.49 2.17 8.55
C THR A 107 -1.11 1.02 7.76
N SER A 108 -0.29 0.05 7.34
CA SER A 108 -0.77 -1.17 6.69
C SER A 108 -1.22 -2.22 7.71
N ALA A 109 -2.30 -2.95 7.42
CA ALA A 109 -2.82 -3.98 8.33
C ALA A 109 -1.80 -5.11 8.59
N HIS A 110 -1.01 -5.47 7.59
CA HIS A 110 0.04 -6.49 7.75
C HIS A 110 1.16 -6.07 8.71
N VAL A 111 1.41 -4.76 8.90
CA VAL A 111 2.43 -4.26 9.87
C VAL A 111 2.02 -4.56 11.31
N VAL A 112 0.72 -4.56 11.57
CA VAL A 112 0.13 -4.81 12.90
C VAL A 112 -0.48 -6.22 13.03
N GLU A 113 -0.19 -7.12 12.09
CA GLU A 113 -0.77 -8.46 12.06
C GLU A 113 -0.39 -9.27 13.32
N GLY A 114 -1.40 -9.71 14.08
CA GLY A 114 -1.19 -10.44 15.34
C GLY A 114 -1.03 -9.54 16.58
N ALA A 115 -1.17 -8.23 16.44
CA ALA A 115 -1.38 -7.32 17.57
C ALA A 115 -2.81 -7.47 18.11
N ARG A 116 -3.00 -7.23 19.42
CA ARG A 116 -4.31 -7.34 20.09
C ARG A 116 -4.81 -5.96 20.53
N SER A 117 -6.11 -5.71 20.39
CA SER A 117 -6.75 -4.50 20.93
C SER A 117 -6.68 -4.49 22.46
N GLY A 118 -6.58 -3.29 23.06
CA GLY A 118 -6.63 -3.10 24.51
C GLY A 118 -5.29 -3.22 25.24
N VAL A 119 -4.19 -3.44 24.52
CA VAL A 119 -2.81 -3.38 25.03
C VAL A 119 -1.99 -2.53 24.06
N PRO A 120 -0.98 -1.75 24.53
CA PRO A 120 -0.06 -1.08 23.64
C PRO A 120 0.51 -2.08 22.63
N VAL A 121 0.29 -1.80 21.35
CA VAL A 121 0.73 -2.67 20.26
C VAL A 121 2.19 -2.42 19.90
N GLY A 122 2.76 -1.31 20.35
CA GLY A 122 4.12 -0.93 20.00
C GLY A 122 4.41 0.54 20.28
N THR A 123 5.46 1.04 19.65
CA THR A 123 5.87 2.43 19.71
C THR A 123 6.01 3.06 18.31
N ALA A 124 5.77 4.36 18.25
CA ALA A 124 6.04 5.24 17.12
C ALA A 124 7.18 6.18 17.47
N GLU A 125 8.24 6.18 16.66
CA GLU A 125 9.37 7.10 16.76
C GLU A 125 9.29 8.14 15.62
N PHE A 126 9.25 9.42 15.98
CA PHE A 126 9.15 10.53 15.02
C PHE A 126 10.53 11.10 14.67
N THR A 127 10.60 11.92 13.62
CA THR A 127 11.87 12.52 13.16
C THR A 127 12.47 13.54 14.13
N ASP A 128 11.68 14.04 15.09
CA ASP A 128 12.15 14.89 16.19
C ASP A 128 12.74 14.08 17.37
N GLY A 129 12.80 12.75 17.25
CA GLY A 129 13.28 11.84 18.28
C GLY A 129 12.25 11.51 19.37
N THR A 130 11.03 12.03 19.28
CA THR A 130 9.98 11.68 20.24
C THR A 130 9.45 10.27 19.99
N GLU A 131 9.23 9.51 21.07
CA GLU A 131 8.63 8.19 21.04
C GLU A 131 7.25 8.21 21.71
N ARG A 132 6.29 7.49 21.14
CA ARG A 132 4.91 7.37 21.66
C ARG A 132 4.45 5.93 21.66
N ASP A 133 3.84 5.51 22.77
CA ASP A 133 3.09 4.26 22.82
C ASP A 133 1.88 4.32 21.88
N LEU A 134 1.57 3.19 21.25
CA LEU A 134 0.47 3.07 20.29
C LEU A 134 -0.56 2.07 20.77
N ASP A 135 -1.84 2.46 20.68
CA ASP A 135 -2.97 1.55 20.80
C ASP A 135 -3.52 1.22 19.41
N LEU A 136 -3.86 -0.06 19.16
CA LEU A 136 -4.60 -0.45 17.96
C LEU A 136 -6.07 -0.05 18.12
N VAL A 137 -6.52 0.80 17.21
CA VAL A 137 -7.92 1.24 17.12
C VAL A 137 -8.72 0.23 16.31
N GLY A 138 -8.19 -0.14 15.14
CA GLY A 138 -8.79 -1.15 14.28
C GLY A 138 -7.90 -1.50 13.10
N ALA A 139 -8.13 -2.67 12.50
CA ALA A 139 -7.44 -3.10 11.29
C ALA A 139 -8.41 -3.80 10.34
N ASP A 140 -8.18 -3.62 9.05
CA ASP A 140 -8.91 -4.27 7.97
C ASP A 140 -7.92 -4.99 7.02
N PRO A 141 -7.75 -6.31 7.19
CA PRO A 141 -6.84 -7.09 6.36
C PRO A 141 -7.20 -7.12 4.88
N LEU A 142 -8.47 -6.87 4.51
CA LEU A 142 -8.92 -6.91 3.11
C LEU A 142 -8.47 -5.68 2.32
N SER A 143 -8.50 -4.50 2.94
CA SER A 143 -7.92 -3.28 2.33
C SER A 143 -6.44 -3.09 2.65
N ASP A 144 -5.88 -3.94 3.51
CA ASP A 144 -4.54 -3.79 4.10
C ASP A 144 -4.33 -2.46 4.84
N LEU A 145 -5.36 -1.94 5.53
CA LEU A 145 -5.28 -0.69 6.30
C LEU A 145 -5.46 -0.94 7.79
N ALA A 146 -4.73 -0.21 8.62
CA ALA A 146 -4.94 -0.15 10.06
C ALA A 146 -4.85 1.28 10.59
N VAL A 147 -5.62 1.52 11.65
CA VAL A 147 -5.62 2.78 12.40
C VAL A 147 -5.07 2.50 13.79
N LEU A 148 -4.08 3.31 14.17
CA LEU A 148 -3.44 3.33 15.48
C LEU A 148 -3.74 4.66 16.16
N ARG A 149 -3.62 4.71 17.48
CA ARG A 149 -3.70 5.94 18.27
C ARG A 149 -2.44 6.09 19.11
N ALA A 150 -1.76 7.22 18.98
CA ALA A 150 -0.64 7.56 19.84
C ALA A 150 -1.13 8.04 21.21
N ARG A 151 -0.42 7.64 22.26
CA ARG A 151 -0.62 8.16 23.62
C ARG A 151 0.21 9.42 23.82
N GLY A 152 -0.45 10.57 23.75
CA GLY A 152 0.18 11.89 23.91
C GLY A 152 0.16 12.70 22.62
N SER A 153 0.93 13.79 22.59
CA SER A 153 1.00 14.65 21.41
C SER A 153 1.78 13.99 20.27
N THR A 154 1.34 14.25 19.05
CA THR A 154 2.04 13.90 17.81
C THR A 154 2.46 15.16 17.06
N PRO A 155 3.39 15.07 16.11
CA PRO A 155 3.60 16.11 15.10
C PRO A 155 2.30 16.43 14.33
N ALA A 156 2.33 17.53 13.58
CA ALA A 156 1.20 17.94 12.75
C ALA A 156 0.81 16.82 11.75
N PRO A 157 -0.49 16.61 11.49
CA PRO A 157 -0.93 15.57 10.56
C PRO A 157 -0.58 15.91 9.10
N ALA A 158 -0.26 14.89 8.32
CA ALA A 158 -0.12 15.02 6.88
C ALA A 158 -1.50 15.22 6.23
N ALA A 159 -1.56 16.09 5.22
CA ALA A 159 -2.79 16.35 4.50
C ALA A 159 -3.12 15.22 3.53
N LEU A 160 -4.26 14.55 3.73
CA LEU A 160 -4.76 13.53 2.81
C LEU A 160 -5.28 14.16 1.51
N GLY A 161 -4.83 13.63 0.37
CA GLY A 161 -5.30 13.94 -0.98
C GLY A 161 -6.41 13.00 -1.47
N ASP A 162 -6.56 12.92 -2.79
CA ASP A 162 -7.45 11.97 -3.45
C ASP A 162 -6.73 11.29 -4.63
N ALA A 163 -6.57 9.97 -4.54
CA ALA A 163 -5.97 9.13 -5.56
C ALA A 163 -6.79 9.11 -6.85
N ALA A 164 -8.10 9.41 -6.80
CA ALA A 164 -8.94 9.47 -7.99
C ALA A 164 -8.51 10.56 -8.99
N ALA A 165 -7.76 11.58 -8.52
CA ALA A 165 -7.22 12.64 -9.37
C ALA A 165 -5.85 12.31 -9.99
N LEU A 166 -5.23 11.18 -9.61
CA LEU A 166 -3.91 10.80 -10.10
C LEU A 166 -3.94 10.46 -11.59
N ARG A 167 -2.79 10.70 -12.24
CA ARG A 167 -2.56 10.33 -13.64
C ARG A 167 -1.32 9.45 -13.75
N VAL A 168 -1.36 8.47 -14.64
CA VAL A 168 -0.15 7.71 -15.01
C VAL A 168 0.91 8.67 -15.52
N GLY A 169 2.16 8.50 -15.07
CA GLY A 169 3.30 9.40 -15.33
C GLY A 169 3.42 10.57 -14.35
N GLN A 170 2.45 10.78 -13.45
CA GLN A 170 2.53 11.83 -12.44
C GLN A 170 3.60 11.50 -11.39
N LEU A 171 4.47 12.48 -11.08
CA LEU A 171 5.47 12.39 -10.02
C LEU A 171 4.81 12.10 -8.66
N VAL A 172 5.34 11.09 -7.98
CA VAL A 172 5.01 10.74 -6.61
C VAL A 172 6.30 10.52 -5.80
N VAL A 173 6.23 10.85 -4.52
CA VAL A 173 7.32 10.71 -3.56
C VAL A 173 6.84 9.75 -2.47
N ALA A 174 7.56 8.65 -2.28
CA ALA A 174 7.33 7.73 -1.19
C ALA A 174 8.17 8.14 0.01
N VAL A 175 7.52 8.36 1.14
CA VAL A 175 8.14 8.73 2.40
C VAL A 175 7.85 7.63 3.42
N GLY A 176 8.91 7.01 3.94
CA GLY A 176 8.86 6.04 5.02
C GLY A 176 9.85 6.43 6.11
N ASN A 177 9.78 5.75 7.26
CA ASN A 177 10.76 5.89 8.33
C ASN A 177 11.20 4.49 8.80
N PRO A 178 11.94 3.74 7.97
CA PRO A 178 12.41 2.42 8.34
C PRO A 178 13.45 2.52 9.47
N LEU A 179 13.23 1.78 10.57
CA LEU A 179 14.21 1.60 11.65
C LEU A 179 14.63 2.86 12.43
N GLY A 180 13.88 3.97 12.33
CA GLY A 180 14.18 5.23 13.03
C GLY A 180 15.40 5.99 12.49
N LEU A 181 16.04 5.49 11.43
CA LEU A 181 17.17 6.16 10.78
C LEU A 181 16.63 7.14 9.75
N THR A 182 16.52 8.43 10.13
CA THR A 182 16.26 9.60 9.27
C THR A 182 15.50 9.28 7.98
N GLY A 183 14.15 9.23 8.07
CA GLY A 183 13.17 9.02 7.00
C GLY A 183 13.68 8.66 5.58
N SER A 184 13.36 7.46 5.10
CA SER A 184 13.63 7.02 3.73
C SER A 184 12.71 7.74 2.73
N VAL A 185 13.31 8.39 1.74
CA VAL A 185 12.60 9.08 0.67
C VAL A 185 13.01 8.49 -0.67
N THR A 186 12.03 8.02 -1.42
CA THR A 186 12.22 7.63 -2.83
C THR A 186 11.19 8.35 -3.68
N ALA A 187 11.47 8.52 -4.96
CA ALA A 187 10.58 9.21 -5.87
C ALA A 187 10.55 8.48 -7.22
N GLY A 188 9.42 8.62 -7.89
CA GLY A 188 9.11 7.97 -9.14
C GLY A 188 7.81 8.52 -9.71
N VAL A 189 7.14 7.76 -10.54
CA VAL A 189 5.86 8.13 -11.13
C VAL A 189 4.78 7.10 -10.81
N VAL A 190 3.52 7.51 -10.97
CA VAL A 190 2.40 6.58 -11.04
C VAL A 190 2.55 5.74 -12.31
N SER A 191 2.83 4.44 -12.18
CA SER A 191 2.96 3.51 -13.29
C SER A 191 1.63 2.95 -13.76
N ALA A 192 0.68 2.74 -12.83
CA ALA A 192 -0.67 2.26 -13.13
C ALA A 192 -1.65 2.61 -11.99
N LEU A 193 -2.94 2.63 -12.30
CA LEU A 193 -4.03 2.88 -11.36
C LEU A 193 -5.12 1.81 -11.52
N ASN A 194 -5.95 1.65 -10.49
CA ASN A 194 -7.16 0.81 -10.51
C ASN A 194 -6.89 -0.66 -10.88
N ARG A 195 -5.76 -1.21 -10.43
CA ARG A 195 -5.44 -2.63 -10.59
C ARG A 195 -5.79 -3.38 -9.31
N SER A 196 -6.45 -4.52 -9.43
CA SER A 196 -6.53 -5.49 -8.34
C SER A 196 -5.30 -6.38 -8.40
N LEU A 197 -4.42 -6.28 -7.41
CA LEU A 197 -3.16 -7.03 -7.40
C LEU A 197 -3.07 -7.95 -6.19
N PRO A 198 -2.51 -9.17 -6.39
CA PRO A 198 -2.21 -10.04 -5.27
C PRO A 198 -1.07 -9.44 -4.44
N THR A 199 -1.34 -9.09 -3.18
CA THR A 199 -0.34 -8.82 -2.15
C THR A 199 -0.07 -10.09 -1.35
N ARG A 200 1.18 -10.28 -0.90
CA ARG A 200 1.55 -11.43 -0.07
C ARG A 200 1.74 -10.98 1.37
N SER A 201 1.08 -11.65 2.32
CA SER A 201 1.43 -11.63 3.74
C SER A 201 1.66 -13.08 4.20
N GLY A 202 2.92 -13.45 4.44
CA GLY A 202 3.29 -14.83 4.76
C GLY A 202 2.86 -15.81 3.67
N SER A 203 2.15 -16.88 4.04
CA SER A 203 1.64 -17.93 3.15
C SER A 203 0.29 -17.60 2.49
N ALA A 204 -0.35 -16.48 2.84
CA ALA A 204 -1.64 -16.07 2.27
C ALA A 204 -1.46 -15.05 1.13
N VAL A 205 -2.10 -15.32 -0.01
CA VAL A 205 -2.25 -14.36 -1.12
C VAL A 205 -3.54 -13.59 -0.87
N ARG A 206 -3.43 -12.27 -0.69
CA ARG A 206 -4.56 -11.33 -0.57
C ARG A 206 -4.67 -10.57 -1.88
N VAL A 207 -5.85 -10.21 -2.34
CA VAL A 207 -6.00 -9.29 -3.48
C VAL A 207 -6.42 -7.95 -2.91
N VAL A 208 -5.57 -6.94 -3.08
CA VAL A 208 -5.94 -5.56 -2.75
C VAL A 208 -6.43 -4.92 -4.03
N ASP A 209 -7.69 -4.49 -4.00
CA ASP A 209 -8.33 -3.83 -5.13
C ASP A 209 -7.85 -2.40 -5.27
N GLU A 210 -7.81 -1.92 -6.51
CA GLU A 210 -7.56 -0.52 -6.88
C GLU A 210 -6.21 0.06 -6.41
N VAL A 211 -5.15 -0.74 -6.32
CA VAL A 211 -3.83 -0.23 -5.89
C VAL A 211 -3.25 0.78 -6.88
N ILE A 212 -2.48 1.72 -6.33
CA ILE A 212 -1.58 2.59 -7.08
C ILE A 212 -0.28 1.82 -7.30
N GLN A 213 0.16 1.70 -8.54
CA GLN A 213 1.48 1.17 -8.86
C GLN A 213 2.45 2.32 -9.12
N THR A 214 3.67 2.20 -8.63
CA THR A 214 4.75 3.18 -8.85
C THR A 214 6.09 2.49 -9.08
N ASP A 215 6.99 3.17 -9.77
CA ASP A 215 8.40 2.77 -9.90
C ASP A 215 9.28 3.40 -8.80
N ALA A 216 8.71 4.22 -7.91
CA ALA A 216 9.39 4.64 -6.70
C ALA A 216 9.78 3.40 -5.89
N ALA A 217 11.06 3.30 -5.53
CA ALA A 217 11.57 2.13 -4.82
C ALA A 217 10.92 2.02 -3.43
N LEU A 218 10.18 0.93 -3.20
CA LEU A 218 9.58 0.61 -1.90
C LEU A 218 10.27 -0.60 -1.30
N ASN A 219 11.05 -0.35 -0.25
CA ASN A 219 11.78 -1.37 0.49
C ASN A 219 11.03 -1.77 1.78
N PRO A 220 11.35 -2.92 2.39
CA PRO A 220 10.88 -3.25 3.74
C PRO A 220 11.10 -2.09 4.71
N GLY A 221 10.07 -1.78 5.51
CA GLY A 221 10.03 -0.63 6.41
C GLY A 221 9.36 0.63 5.84
N ASN A 222 9.20 0.74 4.51
CA ASN A 222 8.32 1.76 3.90
C ASN A 222 6.83 1.40 4.00
N SER A 223 6.49 0.11 4.24
CA SER A 223 5.10 -0.32 4.42
C SER A 223 4.41 0.49 5.52
N GLY A 224 3.22 1.02 5.21
CA GLY A 224 2.48 1.94 6.08
C GLY A 224 2.90 3.40 5.97
N GLY A 225 3.95 3.73 5.21
CA GLY A 225 4.40 5.09 4.92
C GLY A 225 3.56 5.78 3.85
N ALA A 226 3.87 7.04 3.56
CA ALA A 226 3.08 7.88 2.66
C ALA A 226 3.54 7.79 1.20
N LEU A 227 2.59 7.65 0.26
CA LEU A 227 2.79 8.01 -1.14
C LEU A 227 2.21 9.41 -1.36
N VAL A 228 3.03 10.35 -1.82
CA VAL A 228 2.73 11.78 -1.78
C VAL A 228 2.87 12.41 -3.16
N THR A 229 1.96 13.31 -3.52
CA THR A 229 2.07 14.13 -4.74
C THR A 229 3.03 15.30 -4.56
N ALA A 230 3.41 15.94 -5.68
CA ALA A 230 4.31 17.09 -5.68
C ALA A 230 3.85 18.29 -4.84
N ASP A 231 2.55 18.42 -4.55
CA ASP A 231 1.94 19.44 -3.68
C ASP A 231 1.85 19.01 -2.20
N GLY A 232 2.44 17.87 -1.83
CA GLY A 232 2.53 17.41 -0.45
C GLY A 232 1.27 16.74 0.09
N ARG A 233 0.39 16.23 -0.79
CA ARG A 233 -0.82 15.50 -0.40
C ARG A 233 -0.59 14.00 -0.40
N VAL A 234 -0.96 13.33 0.69
CA VAL A 234 -0.88 11.87 0.79
C VAL A 234 -2.00 11.25 -0.02
N VAL A 235 -1.64 10.56 -1.09
CA VAL A 235 -2.57 9.89 -2.02
C VAL A 235 -2.55 8.38 -1.89
N GLY A 236 -1.65 7.81 -1.09
CA GLY A 236 -1.65 6.38 -0.81
C GLY A 236 -0.84 5.99 0.42
N VAL A 237 -1.06 4.75 0.86
CA VAL A 237 -0.30 4.08 1.92
C VAL A 237 0.60 3.04 1.28
N ASN A 238 1.91 3.24 1.38
CA ASN A 238 2.92 2.38 0.77
C ASN A 238 2.77 0.95 1.28
N THR A 239 2.85 -0.01 0.36
CA THR A 239 2.80 -1.45 0.63
C THR A 239 3.96 -2.10 -0.11
N ALA A 240 4.99 -2.53 0.63
CA ALA A 240 6.10 -3.23 0.01
C ALA A 240 5.63 -4.60 -0.51
N VAL A 241 5.83 -4.88 -1.80
CA VAL A 241 5.55 -6.21 -2.37
C VAL A 241 6.85 -6.86 -2.82
N ALA A 242 7.05 -8.10 -2.37
CA ALA A 242 8.19 -8.91 -2.80
C ALA A 242 8.01 -9.36 -4.27
N GLY A 243 8.97 -9.00 -5.14
CA GLY A 243 9.29 -9.79 -6.32
C GLY A 243 8.93 -9.24 -7.70
N ILE A 244 8.58 -7.96 -7.88
CA ILE A 244 8.27 -7.43 -9.24
C ILE A 244 8.90 -6.06 -9.55
N GLY A 245 9.80 -5.53 -8.71
CA GLY A 245 10.49 -4.26 -8.99
C GLY A 245 9.56 -3.03 -9.10
N LEU A 246 8.30 -3.16 -8.68
CA LEU A 246 7.27 -2.13 -8.72
C LEU A 246 6.70 -1.98 -7.31
N GLY A 247 6.65 -0.74 -6.82
CA GLY A 247 6.03 -0.39 -5.56
C GLY A 247 4.50 -0.34 -5.69
N LEU A 248 3.78 -0.77 -4.66
CA LEU A 248 2.34 -0.64 -4.57
C LEU A 248 1.96 0.29 -3.40
N ALA A 249 0.84 0.98 -3.54
CA ALA A 249 0.22 1.71 -2.44
C ALA A 249 -1.30 1.54 -2.45
N VAL A 250 -1.88 1.39 -1.27
CA VAL A 250 -3.33 1.44 -1.07
C VAL A 250 -3.78 2.89 -1.30
N PRO A 251 -4.73 3.18 -2.21
CA PRO A 251 -5.12 4.55 -2.53
C PRO A 251 -5.80 5.24 -1.35
N VAL A 252 -5.61 6.55 -1.23
CA VAL A 252 -6.49 7.41 -0.42
C VAL A 252 -7.58 7.94 -1.33
N ASN A 253 -8.79 7.39 -1.24
CA ASN A 253 -9.96 7.81 -2.00
C ASN A 253 -11.22 7.79 -1.09
N ALA A 254 -12.40 7.98 -1.68
CA ALA A 254 -13.67 7.94 -0.94
C ALA A 254 -13.89 6.60 -0.19
N THR A 255 -13.54 5.47 -0.80
CA THR A 255 -13.66 4.14 -0.18
C THR A 255 -12.74 4.01 1.03
N THR A 256 -11.47 4.39 0.89
CA THR A 256 -10.51 4.40 1.99
C THR A 256 -10.97 5.27 3.15
N ARG A 257 -11.51 6.47 2.87
CA ARG A 257 -12.05 7.35 3.92
C ARG A 257 -13.20 6.71 4.71
N ARG A 258 -14.07 5.95 4.05
CA ARG A 258 -15.13 5.17 4.72
C ARG A 258 -14.56 4.06 5.59
N ILE A 259 -13.54 3.35 5.09
CA ILE A 259 -12.82 2.32 5.86
C ILE A 259 -12.19 2.94 7.12
N LEU A 260 -11.46 4.06 7.00
CA LEU A 260 -10.86 4.74 8.15
C LEU A 260 -11.91 5.17 9.17
N ALA A 261 -13.05 5.72 8.72
CA ALA A 261 -14.13 6.11 9.60
C ALA A 261 -14.74 4.90 10.36
N ALA A 262 -14.94 3.76 9.68
CA ALA A 262 -15.42 2.53 10.32
C ALA A 262 -14.39 1.96 11.30
N LEU A 263 -13.10 1.95 10.95
CA LEU A 263 -12.03 1.51 11.85
C LEU A 263 -11.95 2.37 13.12
N ILE A 264 -12.10 3.70 13.01
CA ILE A 264 -12.10 4.59 14.16
C ILE A 264 -13.34 4.36 15.04
N ARG A 265 -14.52 4.19 14.43
CA ARG A 265 -15.80 4.09 15.14
C ARG A 265 -16.00 2.72 15.80
N ASP A 266 -15.76 1.66 15.02
CA ASP A 266 -16.22 0.31 15.31
C ASP A 266 -15.04 -0.67 15.52
N GLY A 267 -13.80 -0.22 15.28
CA GLY A 267 -12.58 -1.02 15.37
C GLY A 267 -12.42 -2.06 14.25
N ARG A 268 -13.41 -2.20 13.36
CA ARG A 268 -13.41 -3.13 12.23
C ARG A 268 -14.29 -2.63 11.10
N VAL A 269 -14.08 -3.17 9.89
CA VAL A 269 -14.96 -2.93 8.74
C VAL A 269 -15.91 -4.11 8.57
N ARG A 270 -17.22 -3.86 8.61
CA ARG A 270 -18.24 -4.88 8.36
C ARG A 270 -18.59 -4.88 6.88
N ARG A 271 -18.57 -6.06 6.26
CA ARG A 271 -18.89 -6.24 4.83
C ARG A 271 -20.01 -7.23 4.67
N ALA A 272 -20.97 -6.91 3.81
CA ALA A 272 -21.98 -7.88 3.43
C ALA A 272 -21.37 -8.97 2.55
N TYR A 273 -21.81 -10.20 2.80
CA TYR A 273 -21.39 -11.40 2.10
C TYR A 273 -22.61 -12.07 1.49
N LEU A 274 -22.54 -12.32 0.19
CA LEU A 274 -23.55 -13.05 -0.54
C LEU A 274 -23.09 -14.48 -0.91
N GLY A 275 -21.77 -14.68 -1.04
CA GLY A 275 -21.16 -15.97 -1.39
C GLY A 275 -21.26 -16.35 -2.86
N VAL A 276 -20.97 -15.40 -3.75
CA VAL A 276 -20.94 -15.63 -5.20
C VAL A 276 -19.62 -15.17 -5.80
N ALA A 277 -19.18 -15.86 -6.85
CA ALA A 277 -18.18 -15.36 -7.78
C ALA A 277 -18.87 -15.02 -9.10
N SER A 278 -18.64 -13.83 -9.63
CA SER A 278 -19.33 -13.36 -10.84
C SER A 278 -18.37 -12.82 -11.88
N ALA A 279 -18.71 -13.03 -13.15
CA ALA A 279 -18.01 -12.45 -14.28
C ALA A 279 -18.95 -11.59 -15.11
N ARG A 280 -18.46 -10.46 -15.60
CA ARG A 280 -19.16 -9.64 -16.58
C ARG A 280 -19.30 -10.41 -17.89
N VAL A 281 -20.52 -10.49 -18.42
CA VAL A 281 -20.79 -11.12 -19.72
C VAL A 281 -21.77 -10.28 -20.54
N PRO A 282 -21.71 -10.30 -21.88
CA PRO A 282 -22.74 -9.69 -22.71
C PRO A 282 -24.09 -10.36 -22.49
N LEU A 283 -25.17 -9.57 -22.48
CA LEU A 283 -26.53 -10.12 -22.43
C LEU A 283 -26.93 -10.69 -23.80
N PRO A 284 -27.78 -11.74 -23.85
CA PRO A 284 -28.43 -12.17 -25.09
C PRO A 284 -29.16 -10.99 -25.76
N SER A 285 -29.12 -10.88 -27.10
CA SER A 285 -29.65 -9.72 -27.84
C SER A 285 -31.09 -9.36 -27.44
N GLY A 286 -32.01 -10.33 -27.44
CA GLY A 286 -33.40 -10.09 -27.05
C GLY A 286 -33.58 -9.62 -25.60
N LEU A 287 -32.70 -10.04 -24.69
CA LEU A 287 -32.71 -9.54 -23.30
C LEU A 287 -32.10 -8.14 -23.23
N ALA A 288 -31.02 -7.89 -23.98
CA ALA A 288 -30.37 -6.60 -24.04
C ALA A 288 -31.28 -5.51 -24.59
N ASP A 289 -32.09 -5.83 -25.60
CA ASP A 289 -33.05 -4.91 -26.20
C ASP A 289 -34.21 -4.62 -25.24
N ARG A 290 -34.70 -5.64 -24.53
CA ARG A 290 -35.77 -5.49 -23.53
C ARG A 290 -35.38 -4.68 -22.32
N THR A 291 -34.14 -4.83 -21.86
CA THR A 291 -33.64 -4.20 -20.62
C THR A 291 -32.91 -2.89 -20.88
N GLY A 292 -32.53 -2.60 -22.14
CA GLY A 292 -31.61 -1.52 -22.48
C GLY A 292 -30.16 -1.76 -22.00
N GLN A 293 -29.88 -2.91 -21.38
CA GLN A 293 -28.61 -3.24 -20.77
C GLN A 293 -27.78 -4.11 -21.71
N ARG A 294 -26.47 -3.83 -21.83
CA ARG A 294 -25.59 -4.60 -22.74
C ARG A 294 -24.89 -5.78 -22.07
N HIS A 295 -24.68 -5.69 -20.76
CA HIS A 295 -23.91 -6.67 -19.99
C HIS A 295 -24.58 -6.94 -18.65
N GLY A 296 -24.43 -8.15 -18.13
CA GLY A 296 -24.83 -8.51 -16.76
C GLY A 296 -23.72 -9.26 -16.06
N LEU A 297 -24.00 -9.72 -14.84
CA LEU A 297 -23.07 -10.50 -14.04
C LEU A 297 -23.49 -11.97 -14.03
N ARG A 298 -22.74 -12.83 -14.75
CA ARG A 298 -22.97 -14.27 -14.68
C ARG A 298 -22.31 -14.83 -13.43
N LEU A 299 -23.07 -15.57 -12.63
CA LEU A 299 -22.56 -16.28 -11.47
C LEU A 299 -21.74 -17.49 -11.94
N ALA A 300 -20.42 -17.40 -11.81
CA ALA A 300 -19.52 -18.51 -12.10
C ALA A 300 -19.57 -19.56 -10.98
N GLU A 301 -19.73 -19.11 -9.74
CA GLU A 301 -19.83 -19.97 -8.57
C GLU A 301 -20.83 -19.38 -7.57
N VAL A 302 -21.58 -20.27 -6.93
CA VAL A 302 -22.39 -19.96 -5.74
C VAL A 302 -21.93 -20.90 -4.62
N VAL A 303 -21.41 -20.32 -3.55
CA VAL A 303 -20.88 -21.07 -2.41
C VAL A 303 -22.02 -21.80 -1.72
N ARG A 304 -21.88 -23.12 -1.52
CA ARG A 304 -22.91 -23.93 -0.84
C ARG A 304 -23.15 -23.43 0.58
N GLY A 305 -24.40 -23.23 0.96
CA GLY A 305 -24.80 -22.75 2.29
C GLY A 305 -24.64 -21.23 2.49
N SER A 306 -24.11 -20.50 1.51
CA SER A 306 -24.07 -19.04 1.51
C SER A 306 -25.47 -18.42 1.42
N PRO A 307 -25.63 -17.12 1.74
CA PRO A 307 -26.85 -16.37 1.48
C PRO A 307 -27.43 -16.55 0.07
N ALA A 308 -26.61 -16.47 -0.98
CA ALA A 308 -27.05 -16.73 -2.34
C ALA A 308 -27.57 -18.16 -2.53
N GLY A 309 -26.83 -19.15 -2.02
CA GLY A 309 -27.23 -20.55 -2.11
C GLY A 309 -28.54 -20.83 -1.39
N ARG A 310 -28.75 -20.24 -0.20
CA ARG A 310 -30.00 -20.36 0.57
C ARG A 310 -31.17 -19.64 -0.11
N ALA A 311 -30.90 -18.54 -0.81
CA ALA A 311 -31.88 -17.81 -1.62
C ALA A 311 -32.24 -18.52 -2.93
N GLY A 312 -31.54 -19.60 -3.29
CA GLY A 312 -31.80 -20.35 -4.52
C GLY A 312 -31.20 -19.72 -5.77
N LEU A 313 -30.08 -19.00 -5.64
CA LEU A 313 -29.20 -18.64 -6.76
C LEU A 313 -28.33 -19.83 -7.15
N PHE A 314 -28.03 -19.94 -8.44
CA PHE A 314 -27.24 -21.02 -9.01
C PHE A 314 -26.12 -20.48 -9.89
N ALA A 315 -25.11 -21.33 -10.14
CA ALA A 315 -24.16 -21.07 -11.21
C ALA A 315 -24.90 -20.91 -12.55
N ASP A 316 -24.35 -20.08 -13.43
CA ASP A 316 -24.90 -19.62 -14.70
C ASP A 316 -26.13 -18.71 -14.63
N ASP A 317 -26.65 -18.40 -13.45
CA ASP A 317 -27.60 -17.29 -13.31
C ASP A 317 -26.95 -15.98 -13.78
N LEU A 318 -27.71 -15.19 -14.52
CA LEU A 318 -27.25 -13.90 -15.04
C LEU A 318 -27.95 -12.78 -14.27
N VAL A 319 -27.26 -12.20 -13.29
CA VAL A 319 -27.78 -11.10 -12.47
C VAL A 319 -27.83 -9.83 -13.31
N LEU A 320 -29.00 -9.20 -13.32
CA LEU A 320 -29.27 -7.97 -14.08
C LEU A 320 -29.35 -6.76 -13.17
N SER A 321 -29.95 -6.90 -11.98
CA SER A 321 -30.07 -5.84 -10.98
C SER A 321 -29.97 -6.37 -9.56
N VAL A 322 -29.63 -5.47 -8.63
CA VAL A 322 -29.62 -5.70 -7.18
C VAL A 322 -30.28 -4.49 -6.53
N ALA A 323 -31.31 -4.72 -5.70
CA ALA A 323 -32.16 -3.69 -5.11
C ALA A 323 -32.67 -2.67 -6.16
N GLY A 324 -33.11 -3.17 -7.32
CA GLY A 324 -33.57 -2.34 -8.45
C GLY A 324 -32.47 -1.58 -9.20
N THR A 325 -31.22 -1.64 -8.75
CA THR A 325 -30.09 -0.99 -9.43
C THR A 325 -29.46 -1.93 -10.45
N PRO A 326 -29.37 -1.56 -11.75
CA PRO A 326 -28.70 -2.37 -12.76
C PRO A 326 -27.23 -2.67 -12.41
N VAL A 327 -26.79 -3.90 -12.65
CA VAL A 327 -25.41 -4.35 -12.43
C VAL A 327 -24.79 -4.88 -13.71
N ALA A 328 -23.61 -4.38 -14.07
CA ALA A 328 -22.97 -4.72 -15.33
C ALA A 328 -21.43 -4.76 -15.24
N GLY A 329 -20.85 -4.15 -14.22
CA GLY A 329 -19.41 -4.02 -14.02
C GLY A 329 -18.86 -4.93 -12.93
N PRO A 330 -17.58 -5.33 -13.03
CA PRO A 330 -16.84 -5.84 -11.88
C PRO A 330 -16.92 -4.82 -10.74
N GLY A 331 -17.22 -5.25 -9.51
CA GLY A 331 -17.34 -4.36 -8.36
C GLY A 331 -18.74 -3.82 -8.06
N ASP A 332 -19.69 -3.89 -9.01
CA ASP A 332 -21.05 -3.37 -8.79
C ASP A 332 -21.77 -4.09 -7.64
N LEU A 333 -21.62 -5.42 -7.58
CA LEU A 333 -22.21 -6.21 -6.50
C LEU A 333 -21.60 -5.81 -5.15
N GLN A 334 -20.27 -5.67 -5.07
CA GLN A 334 -19.58 -5.23 -3.86
C GLN A 334 -20.00 -3.82 -3.42
N ARG A 335 -20.23 -2.91 -4.37
CA ARG A 335 -20.70 -1.54 -4.09
C ARG A 335 -22.12 -1.50 -3.54
N LEU A 336 -22.98 -2.43 -3.97
CA LEU A 336 -24.38 -2.51 -3.52
C LEU A 336 -24.54 -3.34 -2.23
N LEU A 337 -23.66 -4.31 -1.99
CA LEU A 337 -23.58 -5.08 -0.76
C LEU A 337 -22.83 -4.30 0.34
N THR A 338 -23.49 -3.24 0.83
CA THR A 338 -22.98 -2.37 1.90
C THR A 338 -23.22 -2.97 3.29
N GLU A 339 -22.61 -2.38 4.33
CA GLU A 339 -22.83 -2.79 5.72
C GLU A 339 -24.32 -2.81 6.12
N ASP A 340 -25.10 -1.85 5.64
CA ASP A 340 -26.53 -1.74 5.95
C ASP A 340 -27.35 -2.90 5.36
N THR A 341 -26.83 -3.58 4.34
CA THR A 341 -27.50 -4.76 3.75
C THR A 341 -27.33 -6.02 4.57
N ILE A 342 -26.43 -6.04 5.57
CA ILE A 342 -26.22 -7.20 6.44
C ILE A 342 -27.51 -7.47 7.23
N GLY A 343 -28.03 -8.69 7.09
CA GLY A 343 -29.26 -9.12 7.78
C GLY A 343 -30.55 -8.59 7.17
N HIS A 344 -30.50 -7.81 6.07
CA HIS A 344 -31.67 -7.25 5.42
C HIS A 344 -31.95 -7.94 4.07
N PRO A 345 -33.22 -8.16 3.70
CA PRO A 345 -33.56 -8.70 2.38
C PRO A 345 -33.11 -7.78 1.25
N VAL A 346 -32.40 -8.34 0.27
CA VAL A 346 -31.97 -7.69 -0.96
C VAL A 346 -32.57 -8.47 -2.13
N GLU A 347 -33.30 -7.78 -2.99
CA GLU A 347 -33.88 -8.33 -4.21
C GLU A 347 -32.84 -8.35 -5.33
N LEU A 348 -32.72 -9.48 -6.03
CA LEU A 348 -31.91 -9.64 -7.22
C LEU A 348 -32.81 -10.08 -8.36
N THR A 349 -32.81 -9.33 -9.47
CA THR A 349 -33.43 -9.80 -10.71
C THR A 349 -32.39 -10.58 -11.51
N VAL A 350 -32.67 -11.86 -11.76
CA VAL A 350 -31.79 -12.75 -12.51
C VAL A 350 -32.47 -13.28 -13.76
N TRP A 351 -31.68 -13.47 -14.81
CA TRP A 351 -32.08 -14.22 -16.00
C TRP A 351 -31.61 -15.65 -15.87
N ARG A 352 -32.57 -16.58 -15.82
CA ARG A 352 -32.35 -18.02 -15.65
C ARG A 352 -33.13 -18.78 -16.70
N ARG A 353 -32.43 -19.56 -17.52
CA ARG A 353 -33.03 -20.48 -18.51
C ARG A 353 -34.12 -19.85 -19.39
N GLY A 354 -33.95 -18.60 -19.81
CA GLY A 354 -34.90 -17.94 -20.71
C GLY A 354 -35.99 -17.11 -20.01
N ALA A 355 -35.96 -17.00 -18.67
CA ALA A 355 -36.95 -16.23 -17.91
C ALA A 355 -36.27 -15.27 -16.91
N LEU A 356 -36.97 -14.19 -16.59
CA LEU A 356 -36.64 -13.32 -15.46
C LEU A 356 -37.18 -13.97 -14.17
N VAL A 357 -36.36 -13.98 -13.13
CA VAL A 357 -36.68 -14.51 -11.81
C VAL A 357 -36.19 -13.50 -10.79
N ASP A 358 -37.08 -13.08 -9.90
CA ASP A 358 -36.68 -12.27 -8.75
C ASP A 358 -36.34 -13.19 -7.58
N VAL A 359 -35.16 -12.97 -7.00
CA VAL A 359 -34.61 -13.75 -5.90
C VAL A 359 -34.32 -12.81 -4.75
N VAL A 360 -34.86 -13.11 -3.57
CA VAL A 360 -34.58 -12.34 -2.36
C VAL A 360 -33.52 -13.07 -1.54
N ALA A 361 -32.36 -12.45 -1.39
CA ALA A 361 -31.28 -12.96 -0.55
C ALA A 361 -31.10 -12.07 0.68
N VAL A 362 -30.69 -12.67 1.81
CA VAL A 362 -30.36 -11.92 3.03
C VAL A 362 -28.86 -12.04 3.26
N PRO A 363 -28.05 -11.01 2.93
CA PRO A 363 -26.60 -11.05 3.10
C PRO A 363 -26.20 -11.26 4.57
N ASP A 364 -25.18 -12.08 4.78
CA ASP A 364 -24.55 -12.27 6.09
C ASP A 364 -23.37 -11.30 6.26
N GLU A 365 -22.84 -11.11 7.47
CA GLU A 365 -21.56 -10.44 7.66
C GLU A 365 -20.42 -11.36 7.18
N LEU A 366 -19.50 -10.83 6.39
CA LEU A 366 -18.32 -11.56 5.93
C LEU A 366 -17.44 -11.92 7.14
N ALA A 367 -17.41 -13.20 7.49
CA ALA A 367 -16.50 -13.71 8.52
C ALA A 367 -15.07 -13.81 7.97
N ILE A 368 -14.20 -12.87 8.36
CA ILE A 368 -12.76 -12.97 8.11
C ILE A 368 -12.19 -13.85 9.22
N ARG A 369 -11.69 -15.05 8.86
CA ARG A 369 -10.99 -15.95 9.80
C ARG A 369 -9.50 -15.67 9.84
#